data_AF-A0A7S3UJR5-F1
#
_entry.id   AF-A0A7S3UJR5-F1
#
_cell.length_a   1.000
_cell.length_b   1.000
_cell.length_c   1.000
_cell.angle_alpha   90.00
_cell.angle_beta   90.00
_cell.angle_gamma   90.00
#
_symmetry.space_group_name_H-M   'P 1'
#
loop_
_entity.id
_entity.type
_entity.pdbx_description
1 polymer ?
#
loop_
_entity_poly.entity_id
_entity_poly.type
_entity_poly.pdbx_seq_one_letter_code
_entity_poly.pdbx_strand_id
1 'polypeptide(L)'
;KEEAKSAFAEALADGFAGFKAEFDPNSATYHGGDKTAVPLGGGRLPAALAGENPDWMSLPIAPLTIEDSYGPEHEKLVAAREKLGQIKKSLSVLSPPIEAIMRLQKEMEKLEEGDEEGKTSLQSRLNGEATKRAGIMESVVLARDAIENPKFHREVKPVVNEILDRATKPFGDKSSFGEFCVKIQRCTQVVFRLQGELLQDIKKIKKERAKRDAEQDED
;
A
#
# COMPACT_ATOMS: atom_id res chain seq x y z
N LYS A 1 16.77 48.68 -5.87
CA LYS A 1 16.52 48.09 -7.21
C LYS A 1 15.36 47.13 -7.02
N GLU A 2 14.18 47.58 -7.40
CA GLU A 2 12.90 46.86 -7.27
C GLU A 2 12.91 45.56 -8.06
N GLU A 3 12.32 44.55 -7.45
CA GLU A 3 12.15 43.20 -7.97
C GLU A 3 11.17 43.21 -9.14
N ALA A 4 11.66 42.84 -10.33
CA ALA A 4 10.80 42.45 -11.43
C ALA A 4 10.14 41.11 -11.07
N LYS A 5 8.97 41.17 -10.43
CA LYS A 5 8.07 40.01 -10.31
C LYS A 5 7.76 39.52 -11.72
N SER A 6 8.04 38.24 -11.98
CA SER A 6 7.79 37.61 -13.27
C SER A 6 6.32 37.76 -13.65
N ALA A 7 6.02 38.23 -14.86
CA ALA A 7 4.66 38.37 -15.40
C ALA A 7 3.85 37.05 -15.31
N PHE A 8 4.54 35.90 -15.23
CA PHE A 8 3.91 34.61 -14.97
C PHE A 8 3.35 34.48 -13.55
N ALA A 9 4.06 34.98 -12.53
CA ALA A 9 3.60 34.97 -11.15
C ALA A 9 2.40 35.90 -10.92
N GLU A 10 2.35 37.03 -11.63
CA GLU A 10 1.21 37.94 -11.65
C GLU A 10 0.00 37.31 -12.37
N ALA A 11 0.20 36.70 -13.53
CA ALA A 11 -0.86 35.98 -14.24
C ALA A 11 -1.41 34.78 -13.45
N LEU A 12 -0.57 34.09 -12.66
CA LEU A 12 -1.01 33.01 -11.79
C LEU A 12 -1.82 33.54 -10.59
N ALA A 13 -1.41 34.68 -10.03
CA ALA A 13 -2.10 35.32 -8.91
C ALA A 13 -3.50 35.84 -9.33
N ASP A 14 -3.60 36.43 -10.53
CA ASP A 14 -4.87 36.90 -11.09
C ASP A 14 -5.81 35.73 -11.43
N GLY A 15 -5.29 34.61 -11.94
CA GLY A 15 -6.06 33.38 -12.16
C GLY A 15 -6.57 32.76 -10.86
N PHE A 16 -5.80 32.87 -9.76
CA PHE A 16 -6.20 32.39 -8.44
C PHE A 16 -7.19 33.30 -7.71
N ALA A 17 -7.26 34.60 -8.06
CA ALA A 17 -8.17 35.54 -7.43
C ALA A 17 -9.64 35.16 -7.66
N GLY A 18 -9.99 34.76 -8.89
CA GLY A 18 -11.33 34.25 -9.23
C GLY A 18 -11.67 32.96 -8.50
N PHE A 19 -10.74 32.02 -8.45
CA PHE A 19 -10.90 30.75 -7.72
C PHE A 19 -11.07 30.99 -6.21
N LYS A 20 -10.27 31.86 -5.60
CA LYS A 20 -10.35 32.17 -4.17
C LYS A 20 -11.70 32.78 -3.80
N ALA A 21 -12.29 33.57 -4.71
CA ALA A 21 -13.62 34.15 -4.53
C ALA A 21 -14.75 33.09 -4.52
N GLU A 22 -14.55 31.88 -5.07
CA GLU A 22 -15.53 30.79 -4.98
C GLU A 22 -15.59 30.15 -3.59
N PHE A 23 -14.55 30.33 -2.76
CA PHE A 23 -14.47 29.77 -1.41
C PHE A 23 -14.65 30.82 -0.30
N ASP A 24 -14.81 32.10 -0.64
CA ASP A 24 -15.13 33.16 0.32
C ASP A 24 -16.66 33.27 0.52
N PRO A 25 -17.20 32.99 1.71
CA PRO A 25 -18.65 33.06 1.99
C PRO A 25 -19.28 34.43 1.71
N ASN A 26 -18.49 35.50 1.75
CA ASN A 26 -18.94 36.86 1.51
C ASN A 26 -18.85 37.27 0.03
N SER A 27 -18.26 36.44 -0.83
CA SER A 27 -18.18 36.68 -2.26
C SER A 27 -19.53 36.44 -2.96
N ALA A 28 -19.78 37.21 -4.02
CA ALA A 28 -20.94 37.00 -4.90
C ALA A 28 -20.83 35.70 -5.71
N THR A 29 -19.61 35.20 -5.93
CA THR A 29 -19.32 33.96 -6.67
C THR A 29 -19.08 32.75 -5.77
N TYR A 30 -19.37 32.84 -4.46
CA TYR A 30 -19.26 31.72 -3.54
C TYR A 30 -20.02 30.50 -4.08
N HIS A 31 -19.33 29.36 -4.26
CA HIS A 31 -19.84 28.15 -4.94
C HIS A 31 -20.53 28.42 -6.30
N GLY A 32 -19.94 29.28 -7.13
CA GLY A 32 -20.51 29.63 -8.43
C GLY A 32 -21.84 30.40 -8.35
N GLY A 33 -22.13 31.01 -7.19
CA GLY A 33 -23.39 31.72 -6.92
C GLY A 33 -24.48 30.87 -6.27
N ASP A 34 -24.26 29.57 -6.05
CA ASP A 34 -25.21 28.68 -5.38
C ASP A 34 -24.92 28.54 -3.89
N LYS A 35 -25.65 29.29 -3.06
CA LYS A 35 -25.52 29.25 -1.60
C LYS A 35 -26.38 28.17 -0.94
N THR A 36 -27.01 27.27 -1.71
CA THR A 36 -27.87 26.24 -1.14
C THR A 36 -27.03 25.19 -0.41
N ALA A 37 -27.25 25.07 0.90
CA ALA A 37 -26.59 24.04 1.71
C ALA A 37 -27.03 22.65 1.23
N VAL A 38 -26.07 21.79 0.90
CA VAL A 38 -26.36 20.40 0.54
C VAL A 38 -26.81 19.66 1.80
N PRO A 39 -28.01 19.05 1.82
CA PRO A 39 -28.47 18.31 2.98
C PRO A 39 -27.54 17.13 3.28
N LEU A 40 -27.14 17.01 4.54
CA LEU A 40 -26.38 15.86 5.04
C LEU A 40 -27.27 14.61 4.89
N GLY A 41 -26.89 13.71 4.00
CA GLY A 41 -27.68 12.50 3.71
C GLY A 41 -27.73 12.07 2.24
N GLY A 42 -27.05 12.78 1.32
CA GLY A 42 -26.84 12.30 -0.05
C GLY A 42 -28.08 12.27 -0.94
N GLY A 43 -29.22 12.79 -0.48
CA GLY A 43 -30.50 12.67 -1.17
C GLY A 43 -30.72 13.62 -2.35
N ARG A 44 -29.85 14.61 -2.57
CA ARG A 44 -30.01 15.59 -3.64
C ARG A 44 -28.79 15.59 -4.55
N LEU A 45 -29.00 15.28 -5.83
CA LEU A 45 -28.00 15.46 -6.87
C LEU A 45 -27.86 16.96 -7.21
N PRO A 46 -26.64 17.48 -7.43
CA PRO A 46 -26.44 18.84 -7.94
C PRO A 46 -27.22 19.05 -9.25
N ALA A 47 -27.76 20.26 -9.46
CA ALA A 47 -28.60 20.56 -10.63
C ALA A 47 -27.89 20.29 -11.97
N ALA A 48 -26.57 20.44 -12.02
CA ALA A 48 -25.74 20.14 -13.19
C ALA A 48 -25.70 18.63 -13.54
N LEU A 49 -26.07 17.75 -12.61
CA LEU A 49 -26.13 16.30 -12.77
C LEU A 49 -27.57 15.77 -12.88
N ALA A 50 -28.57 16.65 -12.84
CA ALA A 50 -30.00 16.32 -12.88
C ALA A 50 -30.53 16.02 -14.30
N GLY A 51 -29.68 15.48 -15.18
CA GLY A 51 -30.11 14.94 -16.49
C GLY A 51 -30.88 13.62 -16.35
N GLU A 52 -30.98 12.84 -17.44
CA GLU A 52 -31.51 11.46 -17.44
C GLU A 52 -30.60 10.52 -16.64
N ASN A 53 -30.56 10.68 -15.32
CA ASN A 53 -29.85 9.78 -14.44
C ASN A 53 -30.90 8.95 -13.70
N PRO A 54 -30.93 7.61 -13.88
CA PRO A 54 -31.89 6.77 -13.19
C PRO A 54 -31.75 6.97 -11.68
N ASP A 55 -32.89 7.07 -10.99
CA ASP A 55 -32.94 7.22 -9.53
C ASP A 55 -32.17 6.07 -8.89
N TRP A 56 -30.91 6.33 -8.52
CA TRP A 56 -29.99 5.30 -8.05
C TRP A 56 -30.45 4.70 -6.71
N MET A 57 -31.37 5.36 -6.00
CA MET A 57 -32.05 4.81 -4.82
C MET A 57 -33.16 3.82 -5.17
N SER A 58 -33.70 3.89 -6.39
CA SER A 58 -34.67 2.93 -6.93
C SER A 58 -34.02 1.70 -7.55
N LEU A 59 -32.68 1.71 -7.69
CA LEU A 59 -31.97 0.52 -8.15
C LEU A 59 -32.21 -0.60 -7.15
N PRO A 60 -32.50 -1.82 -7.62
CA PRO A 60 -32.66 -2.97 -6.74
C PRO A 60 -31.39 -3.11 -5.92
N ILE A 61 -31.56 -3.14 -4.60
CA ILE A 61 -30.49 -3.47 -3.66
C ILE A 61 -29.97 -4.84 -4.10
N ALA A 62 -28.75 -4.87 -4.65
CA ALA A 62 -28.14 -6.12 -5.05
C ALA A 62 -28.18 -7.06 -3.83
N PRO A 63 -28.70 -8.29 -3.96
CA PRO A 63 -28.71 -9.22 -2.85
C PRO A 63 -27.29 -9.35 -2.32
N LEU A 64 -27.13 -9.27 -1.00
CA LEU A 64 -25.85 -9.51 -0.33
C LEU A 64 -25.34 -10.86 -0.83
N THR A 65 -24.31 -10.85 -1.66
CA THR A 65 -23.72 -12.07 -2.19
C THR A 65 -23.18 -12.85 -1.00
N ILE A 66 -23.90 -13.88 -0.57
CA ILE A 66 -23.38 -14.84 0.40
C ILE A 66 -22.20 -15.47 -0.32
N GLU A 67 -20.98 -15.25 0.20
CA GLU A 67 -19.78 -15.75 -0.45
C GLU A 67 -19.82 -17.29 -0.40
N ASP A 68 -20.05 -17.91 -1.56
CA ASP A 68 -20.13 -19.36 -1.66
C ASP A 68 -18.85 -19.99 -1.08
N SER A 69 -18.98 -20.86 -0.08
CA SER A 69 -17.84 -21.65 0.39
C SER A 69 -17.54 -22.73 -0.64
N TYR A 70 -16.47 -22.53 -1.41
CA TYR A 70 -15.95 -23.50 -2.38
C TYR A 70 -15.11 -24.61 -1.71
N GLY A 71 -15.23 -24.77 -0.39
CA GLY A 71 -14.58 -25.80 0.40
C GLY A 71 -13.19 -25.44 0.94
N PRO A 72 -12.61 -26.32 1.79
CA PRO A 72 -11.40 -26.04 2.57
C PRO A 72 -10.14 -25.86 1.71
N GLU A 73 -10.07 -26.48 0.53
CA GLU A 73 -8.94 -26.31 -0.37
C GLU A 73 -8.93 -24.91 -0.99
N HIS A 74 -10.10 -24.40 -1.40
CA HIS A 74 -10.23 -23.02 -1.89
C HIS A 74 -9.83 -22.01 -0.80
N GLU A 75 -10.33 -22.19 0.43
CA GLU A 75 -10.01 -21.33 1.57
C GLU A 75 -8.50 -21.30 1.87
N LYS A 76 -7.83 -22.46 1.83
CA LYS A 76 -6.37 -22.56 1.97
C LYS A 76 -5.63 -21.78 0.89
N LEU A 77 -6.06 -21.88 -0.37
CA LEU A 77 -5.42 -21.16 -1.48
C LEU A 77 -5.63 -19.63 -1.38
N VAL A 78 -6.83 -19.21 -0.99
CA VAL A 78 -7.15 -17.79 -0.74
C VAL A 78 -6.27 -17.25 0.39
N ALA A 79 -6.24 -17.94 1.54
CA ALA A 79 -5.40 -17.56 2.68
C ALA A 79 -3.92 -17.49 2.29
N ALA A 80 -3.40 -18.50 1.57
CA ALA A 80 -2.01 -18.49 1.10
C ALA A 80 -1.72 -17.30 0.18
N ARG A 81 -2.63 -16.95 -0.73
CA ARG A 81 -2.49 -15.80 -1.64
C ARG A 81 -2.48 -14.47 -0.89
N GLU A 82 -3.30 -14.33 0.14
CA GLU A 82 -3.31 -13.15 1.01
C GLU A 82 -2.01 -12.99 1.80
N LYS A 83 -1.54 -14.08 2.42
CA LYS A 83 -0.26 -14.09 3.16
C LYS A 83 0.93 -13.76 2.26
N LEU A 84 0.96 -14.26 1.02
CA LEU A 84 1.93 -13.84 0.01
C LEU A 84 1.87 -12.33 -0.26
N GLY A 85 0.66 -11.76 -0.28
CA GLY A 85 0.45 -10.32 -0.43
C GLY A 85 1.00 -9.53 0.75
N GLN A 86 0.81 -10.04 1.97
CA GLN A 86 1.40 -9.46 3.19
C GLN A 86 2.93 -9.49 3.14
N ILE A 87 3.54 -10.64 2.80
CA ILE A 87 4.99 -10.76 2.62
C ILE A 87 5.50 -9.73 1.61
N LYS A 88 4.87 -9.63 0.43
CA LYS A 88 5.26 -8.67 -0.60
C LYS A 88 5.24 -7.23 -0.06
N LYS A 89 4.15 -6.82 0.59
CA LYS A 89 3.99 -5.48 1.15
C LYS A 89 5.05 -5.18 2.21
N SER A 90 5.26 -6.10 3.16
CA SER A 90 6.24 -5.93 4.23
C SER A 90 7.68 -5.87 3.70
N LEU A 91 8.02 -6.71 2.72
CA LEU A 91 9.34 -6.67 2.07
C LEU A 91 9.59 -5.35 1.33
N SER A 92 8.57 -4.79 0.66
CA SER A 92 8.70 -3.52 -0.08
C SER A 92 9.03 -2.33 0.83
N VAL A 93 8.68 -2.39 2.12
CA VAL A 93 8.95 -1.32 3.09
C VAL A 93 10.14 -1.61 4.01
N LEU A 94 10.89 -2.70 3.78
CA LEU A 94 12.03 -3.09 4.61
C LEU A 94 13.30 -2.28 4.31
N SER A 95 13.52 -1.84 3.06
CA SER A 95 14.72 -1.10 2.67
C SER A 95 14.89 0.26 3.38
N PRO A 96 13.85 1.12 3.51
CA PRO A 96 14.00 2.44 4.14
C PRO A 96 14.58 2.44 5.56
N PRO A 97 14.09 1.64 6.54
CA PRO A 97 14.66 1.66 7.89
C PRO A 97 16.10 1.15 7.92
N ILE A 98 16.48 0.22 7.03
CA ILE A 98 17.86 -0.25 6.92
C ILE A 98 18.77 0.87 6.40
N GLU A 99 18.35 1.59 5.37
CA GLU A 99 19.11 2.73 4.85
C GLU A 99 19.26 3.83 5.90
N ALA A 100 18.20 4.11 6.66
CA ALA A 100 18.23 5.08 7.74
C ALA A 100 19.25 4.69 8.83
N ILE A 101 19.26 3.42 9.25
CA ILE A 101 20.27 2.89 10.19
C ILE A 101 21.69 3.11 9.64
N MET A 102 21.93 2.78 8.36
CA MET A 102 23.25 2.99 7.74
C MET A 102 23.68 4.46 7.76
N ARG A 103 22.76 5.39 7.49
CA ARG A 103 23.05 6.83 7.50
C ARG A 103 23.33 7.33 8.92
N LEU A 104 22.52 6.92 9.88
CA LEU A 104 22.68 7.28 11.29
C LEU A 104 24.01 6.75 11.86
N GLN A 105 24.40 5.52 11.52
CA GLN A 105 25.71 4.97 11.91
C GLN A 105 26.86 5.82 11.39
N LYS A 106 26.80 6.28 10.13
CA LYS A 106 27.80 7.18 9.56
C LYS A 106 27.77 8.59 10.14
N GLU A 107 26.61 9.07 10.59
CA GLU A 107 26.50 10.34 11.32
C GLU A 107 27.16 10.23 12.70
N MET A 108 26.96 9.10 13.39
CA MET A 108 27.60 8.83 14.68
C MET A 108 29.13 8.74 14.59
N GLU A 109 29.67 8.17 13.51
CA GLU A 109 31.12 8.11 13.26
C GLU A 109 31.77 9.49 13.08
N LYS A 110 30.98 10.53 12.74
CA LYS A 110 31.46 11.90 12.50
C LYS A 110 31.34 12.81 13.71
N LEU A 111 30.74 12.34 14.81
CA LEU A 111 30.61 13.14 16.02
C LEU A 111 31.99 13.40 16.64
N GLU A 112 32.17 14.62 17.15
CA GLU A 112 33.36 14.99 17.90
C GLU A 112 33.38 14.27 19.26
N GLU A 113 34.59 13.98 19.77
CA GLU A 113 34.74 13.47 21.13
C GLU A 113 34.19 14.49 22.14
N GLY A 114 33.19 14.08 22.91
CA GLY A 114 32.54 14.91 23.94
C GLY A 114 31.14 15.40 23.61
N ASP A 115 30.62 15.20 22.38
CA ASP A 115 29.23 15.50 22.02
C ASP A 115 28.26 14.41 22.50
N GLU A 116 28.06 14.33 23.82
CA GLU A 116 27.18 13.34 24.45
C GLU A 116 25.69 13.58 24.13
N GLU A 117 25.27 14.82 23.90
CA GLU A 117 23.89 15.16 23.54
C GLU A 117 23.59 14.71 22.11
N GLY A 118 24.47 15.01 21.15
CA GLY A 118 24.37 14.52 19.77
C GLY A 118 24.39 13.01 19.69
N LYS A 119 25.28 12.35 20.45
CA LYS A 119 25.35 10.88 20.54
C LYS A 119 24.07 10.27 21.08
N THR A 120 23.50 10.83 22.15
CA THR A 120 22.24 10.37 22.74
C THR A 120 21.07 10.51 21.76
N SER A 121 20.99 11.64 21.06
CA SER A 121 19.97 11.90 20.05
C SER A 121 20.04 10.93 18.87
N LEU A 122 21.24 10.71 18.31
CA LEU A 122 21.43 9.77 17.20
C LEU A 122 21.16 8.33 17.62
N GLN A 123 21.57 7.92 18.84
CA GLN A 123 21.29 6.59 19.36
C GLN A 123 19.79 6.35 19.51
N SER A 124 19.03 7.34 19.98
CA SER A 124 17.56 7.26 20.08
C SER A 124 16.92 7.04 18.70
N ARG A 125 17.33 7.81 17.69
CA ARG A 125 16.87 7.64 16.29
C ARG A 125 17.23 6.27 15.73
N LEU A 126 18.45 5.78 16.00
CA LEU A 126 18.93 4.47 15.57
C LEU A 126 18.07 3.35 16.17
N ASN A 127 17.76 3.44 17.47
CA ASN A 127 16.88 2.49 18.15
C ASN A 127 15.46 2.50 17.57
N GLY A 128 14.94 3.68 17.20
CA GLY A 128 13.65 3.83 16.53
C GLY A 128 13.60 3.10 15.18
N GLU A 129 14.61 3.30 14.33
CA GLU A 129 14.69 2.62 13.04
C GLU A 129 14.95 1.11 13.17
N ALA A 130 15.75 0.69 14.15
CA ALA A 130 15.96 -0.71 14.48
C ALA A 130 14.66 -1.42 14.91
N THR A 131 13.81 -0.72 15.67
CA THR A 131 12.49 -1.21 16.09
C THR A 131 11.56 -1.37 14.89
N LYS A 132 11.52 -0.38 13.99
CA LYS A 132 10.74 -0.48 12.74
C LYS A 132 11.18 -1.66 11.88
N ARG A 133 12.49 -1.82 11.68
CA ARG A 133 13.06 -2.97 10.96
C ARG A 133 12.63 -4.29 11.60
N ALA A 134 12.74 -4.41 12.93
CA ALA A 134 12.36 -5.62 13.66
C ALA A 134 10.87 -5.95 13.48
N GLY A 135 9.98 -4.96 13.63
CA GLY A 135 8.53 -5.17 13.44
C GLY A 135 8.16 -5.58 12.01
N ILE A 136 8.83 -5.03 10.99
CA ILE A 136 8.64 -5.47 9.60
C ILE A 136 9.10 -6.92 9.41
N MET A 137 10.26 -7.28 9.96
CA MET A 137 10.80 -8.64 9.88
C MET A 137 9.89 -9.65 10.58
N GLU A 138 9.35 -9.31 11.75
CA GLU A 138 8.38 -10.13 12.48
C GLU A 138 7.10 -10.34 11.67
N SER A 139 6.56 -9.27 11.06
CA SER A 139 5.40 -9.36 10.16
C SER A 139 5.66 -10.33 9.00
N VAL A 140 6.86 -10.30 8.39
CA VAL A 140 7.24 -11.24 7.33
C VAL A 140 7.32 -12.67 7.86
N VAL A 141 7.91 -12.89 9.04
CA VAL A 141 8.03 -14.20 9.69
C VAL A 141 6.65 -14.81 9.97
N LEU A 142 5.75 -14.05 10.60
CA LEU A 142 4.39 -14.50 10.89
C LEU A 142 3.62 -14.87 9.62
N ALA A 143 3.71 -14.04 8.58
CA ALA A 143 3.06 -14.34 7.31
C ALA A 143 3.68 -15.55 6.60
N ARG A 144 5.00 -15.71 6.66
CA ARG A 144 5.75 -16.85 6.08
C ARG A 144 5.35 -18.17 6.74
N ASP A 145 5.26 -18.20 8.07
CA ASP A 145 5.00 -19.43 8.81
C ASP A 145 3.53 -19.86 8.74
N ALA A 146 2.62 -18.93 8.46
CA ALA A 146 1.20 -19.22 8.23
C ALA A 146 0.88 -19.81 6.83
N ILE A 147 1.85 -19.88 5.90
CA ILE A 147 1.60 -20.40 4.56
C ILE A 147 1.87 -21.90 4.51
N GLU A 148 0.79 -22.66 4.37
CA GLU A 148 0.79 -24.11 4.11
C GLU A 148 0.67 -24.39 2.61
N ASN A 149 1.67 -23.98 1.82
CA ASN A 149 1.69 -24.24 0.38
C ASN A 149 3.05 -24.81 -0.06
N PRO A 150 3.09 -26.01 -0.69
CA PRO A 150 4.34 -26.64 -1.10
C PRO A 150 5.16 -25.82 -2.11
N LYS A 151 4.50 -25.16 -3.07
CA LYS A 151 5.20 -24.30 -4.05
C LYS A 151 5.87 -23.12 -3.35
N PHE A 152 5.19 -22.51 -2.38
CA PHE A 152 5.77 -21.46 -1.54
C PHE A 152 7.02 -21.93 -0.78
N HIS A 153 6.96 -23.10 -0.13
CA HIS A 153 8.11 -23.64 0.61
C HIS A 153 9.32 -23.93 -0.27
N ARG A 154 9.09 -24.32 -1.53
CA ARG A 154 10.16 -24.58 -2.49
C ARG A 154 10.76 -23.31 -3.10
N GLU A 155 9.92 -22.34 -3.48
CA GLU A 155 10.35 -21.25 -4.37
C GLU A 155 10.55 -19.92 -3.65
N VAL A 156 9.76 -19.62 -2.62
CA VAL A 156 9.72 -18.30 -1.98
C VAL A 156 10.36 -18.33 -0.60
N LYS A 157 10.04 -19.34 0.22
CA LYS A 157 10.52 -19.45 1.61
C LYS A 157 12.06 -19.37 1.73
N PRO A 158 12.87 -20.01 0.87
CA PRO A 158 14.33 -19.91 0.95
C PRO A 158 14.81 -18.48 0.72
N VAL A 159 14.27 -17.80 -0.30
CA VAL A 159 14.64 -16.42 -0.65
C VAL A 159 14.23 -15.45 0.46
N VAL A 160 13.04 -15.63 1.04
CA VAL A 160 12.58 -14.83 2.19
C VAL A 160 13.51 -15.02 3.38
N ASN A 161 13.92 -16.26 3.68
CA ASN A 161 14.86 -16.53 4.79
C ASN A 161 16.22 -15.87 4.57
N GLU A 162 16.75 -15.90 3.35
CA GLU A 162 18.00 -15.19 3.02
C GLU A 162 17.87 -13.67 3.19
N ILE A 163 16.74 -13.09 2.81
CA ILE A 163 16.48 -11.65 3.01
C ILE A 163 16.44 -11.34 4.51
N LEU A 164 15.73 -12.14 5.29
CA LEU A 164 15.62 -11.94 6.75
C LEU A 164 16.99 -12.07 7.42
N ASP A 165 17.78 -13.09 7.09
CA ASP A 165 19.14 -13.25 7.61
C ASP A 165 20.01 -12.03 7.25
N ARG A 166 20.00 -11.60 5.98
CA ARG A 166 20.80 -10.46 5.55
C ARG A 166 20.37 -9.14 6.21
N ALA A 167 19.07 -8.96 6.46
CA ALA A 167 18.52 -7.76 7.08
C ALA A 167 18.94 -7.57 8.55
N THR A 168 19.29 -8.66 9.25
CA THR A 168 19.84 -8.57 10.63
C THR A 168 21.26 -7.99 10.65
N LYS A 169 22.03 -8.20 9.58
CA LYS A 169 23.45 -7.86 9.50
C LYS A 169 23.66 -6.42 9.04
N PRO A 170 24.68 -5.71 9.54
CA PRO A 170 25.00 -4.36 9.08
C PRO A 170 25.39 -4.36 7.59
N PHE A 171 25.24 -3.19 6.95
CA PHE A 171 25.66 -2.94 5.57
C PHE A 171 26.82 -1.95 5.61
N GLY A 172 28.00 -2.36 5.15
CA GLY A 172 29.19 -1.51 5.19
C GLY A 172 29.15 -0.39 4.15
N ASP A 173 28.47 -0.61 3.03
CA ASP A 173 28.55 0.25 1.87
C ASP A 173 27.23 0.28 1.08
N LYS A 174 27.12 1.26 0.16
CA LYS A 174 25.92 1.43 -0.66
C LYS A 174 25.74 0.32 -1.70
N SER A 175 26.81 -0.34 -2.15
CA SER A 175 26.75 -1.43 -3.13
C SER A 175 26.10 -2.66 -2.51
N SER A 176 26.57 -3.09 -1.33
CA SER A 176 25.98 -4.23 -0.63
C SER A 176 24.51 -4.00 -0.24
N PHE A 177 24.12 -2.75 0.06
CA PHE A 177 22.71 -2.39 0.24
C PHE A 177 21.91 -2.42 -1.07
N GLY A 178 22.50 -1.96 -2.18
CA GLY A 178 21.90 -2.02 -3.51
C GLY A 178 21.60 -3.47 -3.94
N GLU A 179 22.56 -4.39 -3.73
CA GLU A 179 22.37 -5.82 -4.00
C GLU A 179 21.23 -6.43 -3.18
N PHE A 180 21.11 -6.02 -1.92
CA PHE A 180 20.01 -6.45 -1.05
C PHE A 180 18.66 -5.93 -1.56
N CYS A 181 18.57 -4.66 -1.98
CA CYS A 181 17.36 -4.11 -2.59
C CYS A 181 16.97 -4.86 -3.88
N VAL A 182 17.94 -5.22 -4.72
CA VAL A 182 17.70 -6.06 -5.92
C VAL A 182 17.19 -7.45 -5.51
N LYS A 183 17.73 -8.04 -4.44
CA LYS A 183 17.25 -9.34 -3.92
C LYS A 183 15.79 -9.24 -3.43
N ILE A 184 15.43 -8.18 -2.73
CA ILE A 184 14.02 -7.91 -2.36
C ILE A 184 13.15 -7.84 -3.62
N GLN A 185 13.54 -7.05 -4.62
CA GLN A 185 12.78 -6.92 -5.87
C GLN A 185 12.56 -8.27 -6.56
N ARG A 186 13.62 -9.09 -6.71
CA ARG A 186 13.52 -10.45 -7.27
C ARG A 186 12.56 -11.32 -6.46
N CYS A 187 12.65 -11.30 -5.13
CA CYS A 187 11.70 -12.03 -4.28
C CYS A 187 10.26 -11.58 -4.52
N THR A 188 10.01 -10.27 -4.63
CA THR A 188 8.65 -9.75 -4.89
C THR A 188 8.10 -10.16 -6.26
N GLN A 189 8.96 -10.32 -7.27
CA GLN A 189 8.57 -10.84 -8.59
C GLN A 189 8.17 -12.32 -8.51
N VAL A 190 8.94 -13.14 -7.79
CA VAL A 190 8.63 -14.56 -7.58
C VAL A 190 7.32 -14.71 -6.79
N VAL A 191 7.14 -13.92 -5.74
CA VAL A 191 5.88 -13.86 -4.97
C VAL A 191 4.70 -13.51 -5.88
N PHE A 192 4.85 -12.50 -6.73
CA PHE A 192 3.79 -12.07 -7.64
C PHE A 192 3.41 -13.16 -8.66
N ARG A 193 4.40 -13.87 -9.22
CA ARG A 193 4.16 -15.03 -10.08
C ARG A 193 3.33 -16.09 -9.36
N LEU A 194 3.74 -16.48 -8.15
CA LEU A 194 3.04 -17.48 -7.36
C LEU A 194 1.60 -17.03 -6.99
N GLN A 195 1.39 -15.75 -6.68
CA GLN A 195 0.04 -15.21 -6.49
C GLN A 195 -0.84 -15.33 -7.74
N GLY A 196 -0.25 -15.22 -8.94
CA GLY A 196 -0.92 -15.45 -10.20
C GLY A 196 -1.33 -16.90 -10.40
N GLU A 197 -0.43 -17.85 -10.10
CA GLU A 197 -0.72 -19.29 -10.15
C GLU A 197 -1.83 -19.67 -9.16
N LEU A 198 -1.75 -19.23 -7.90
CA LEU A 198 -2.79 -19.50 -6.91
C LEU A 198 -4.15 -18.93 -7.34
N LEU A 199 -4.16 -17.77 -8.01
CA LEU A 199 -5.40 -17.20 -8.54
C LEU A 199 -6.00 -18.07 -9.67
N GLN A 200 -5.16 -18.67 -10.51
CA GLN A 200 -5.63 -19.61 -11.54
C GLN A 200 -6.21 -20.87 -10.90
N ASP A 201 -5.56 -21.41 -9.87
CA ASP A 201 -6.04 -22.59 -9.13
C ASP A 201 -7.38 -22.29 -8.43
N ILE A 202 -7.51 -21.13 -7.76
CA ILE A 202 -8.76 -20.65 -7.17
C ILE A 202 -9.88 -20.57 -8.22
N LYS A 203 -9.61 -19.96 -9.37
CA LYS A 203 -10.60 -19.85 -10.47
C LYS A 203 -11.01 -21.21 -11.02
N LYS A 204 -10.08 -22.17 -11.09
CA LYS A 204 -10.35 -23.53 -11.54
C LYS A 204 -11.34 -24.22 -10.62
N ILE A 205 -11.14 -24.14 -9.29
CA ILE A 205 -12.07 -24.72 -8.30
C ILE A 205 -13.47 -24.13 -8.45
N LYS A 206 -13.58 -22.79 -8.57
CA LYS A 206 -14.87 -22.12 -8.77
C LYS A 206 -15.58 -22.60 -10.04
N LYS A 207 -14.83 -22.75 -11.14
CA LYS A 207 -15.37 -23.24 -12.42
C LYS A 207 -15.81 -24.70 -12.34
N GLU A 208 -15.05 -25.56 -11.68
CA GLU A 208 -15.42 -26.97 -11.49
C GLU A 208 -16.66 -27.13 -10.62
N ARG A 209 -16.83 -26.27 -9.60
CA ARG A 209 -18.04 -26.26 -8.79
C ARG A 209 -19.27 -25.84 -9.61
N ALA A 210 -19.18 -24.73 -10.33
CA ALA A 210 -20.27 -24.25 -11.17
C ALA A 210 -20.71 -25.28 -12.24
N LYS A 211 -19.76 -26.07 -12.77
CA LYS A 211 -20.10 -27.17 -13.68
C LYS A 211 -20.87 -28.29 -13.00
N ARG A 212 -20.45 -28.71 -11.80
CA ARG A 212 -21.14 -29.76 -11.04
C ARG A 212 -22.56 -29.34 -10.64
N ASP A 213 -22.73 -28.09 -10.22
CA ASP A 213 -24.04 -27.57 -9.84
C ASP A 213 -24.96 -27.53 -11.08
N ALA A 214 -24.45 -27.13 -12.26
CA ALA A 214 -25.21 -27.18 -13.51
C ALA A 214 -25.57 -28.60 -13.98
N GLU A 215 -24.70 -29.59 -13.77
CA GLU A 215 -24.98 -31.01 -14.07
C GLU A 215 -26.00 -31.62 -13.10
N GLN A 216 -26.12 -31.11 -11.87
CA GLN A 216 -27.11 -31.58 -10.88
C GLN A 216 -28.51 -30.97 -11.05
N ASP A 217 -28.60 -29.79 -11.67
CA ASP A 217 -29.89 -29.15 -11.98
C ASP A 217 -30.55 -29.69 -13.27
N GLU A 218 -29.85 -30.54 -14.04
CA GLU A 218 -30.34 -31.18 -15.27
C GLU A 218 -30.87 -32.62 -15.08
N ASP A 219 -30.68 -33.23 -13.90
CA ASP A 219 -31.15 -34.59 -13.52
C ASP A 219 -32.41 -34.54 -12.62
#